data_AF-A0A163PSC8-F1
#
_entry.id   AF-A0A163PSC8-F1
#
_cell.length_a   1.000
_cell.length_b   1.000
_cell.length_c   1.000
_cell.angle_alpha   90.00
_cell.angle_beta   90.00
_cell.angle_gamma   90.00
#
_symmetry.space_group_name_H-M   'P 1'
#
loop_
_entity.id
_entity.type
_entity.pdbx_description
1 polymer ?
#
loop_
_entity_poly.entity_id
_entity_poly.type
_entity_poly.pdbx_seq_one_letter_code
_entity_poly.pdbx_strand_id
1 'polypeptide(L)'
;MPFINKKENHYAALFLLILLVFLGKYSLDFGFALKPYMIFLFLFFVIHLSKMHFQRLQLFECGMLLFYFVYCLSGVFALYGTSSLRIVCGIALYLCCYFLMKSLMGHSKDLLIERSLSYAGIVFNIGSLLLYFLGLKKLNFILQGDGIYSMGVFMDREYPRLIGLVADPNYFVFYNTLFFTYFLCNLNLKRNKIGLILCILTSLLTFSRGGLAAYAVIFFLYVVFLNHPIKQAKLLIGAFLSLAMTLYIAVTFFHLDIYHVIESRMQDFSNDGGSGRFELWSRAWHYFTESPWLGVGASNFLPYNQYQFGDSLQVHNTFLEILSESGAIGIFCFLLFLFFTVIQLFQHRVHKKKPYLFLAFFGFLLQMVSLSVIINDLFFMYLAILSVYFQQEEKTWVDEFKPVTQHTNLLRGGTSL
;
A
#
# COMPACT_ATOMS: atom_id res chain seq x y z
N MET A 1 32.71 22.15 9.30
CA MET A 1 31.74 21.42 8.45
C MET A 1 30.50 22.29 8.31
N PRO A 2 30.20 22.80 7.11
CA PRO A 2 29.20 23.85 6.96
C PRO A 2 27.81 23.33 7.26
N PHE A 3 27.00 24.20 7.85
CA PHE A 3 25.58 24.02 8.15
C PHE A 3 24.79 23.70 6.87
N ILE A 4 24.78 22.42 6.46
CA ILE A 4 23.79 21.92 5.51
C ILE A 4 22.43 22.00 6.22
N ASN A 5 21.51 22.67 5.55
CA ASN A 5 20.29 23.26 6.06
C ASN A 5 19.40 22.20 6.76
N LYS A 6 19.08 22.36 8.06
CA LYS A 6 18.29 21.38 8.85
C LYS A 6 16.97 20.97 8.18
N LYS A 7 16.35 21.87 7.39
CA LYS A 7 15.12 21.59 6.63
C LYS A 7 15.35 20.66 5.43
N GLU A 8 16.49 20.76 4.75
CA GLU A 8 16.84 19.91 3.61
C GLU A 8 17.12 18.47 4.05
N ASN A 9 17.79 18.29 5.19
CA ASN A 9 18.05 16.97 5.77
C ASN A 9 16.75 16.23 6.14
N HIS A 10 15.74 16.95 6.65
CA HIS A 10 14.47 16.33 7.00
C HIS A 10 13.64 15.95 5.77
N TYR A 11 13.64 16.79 4.73
CA TYR A 11 13.00 16.46 3.45
C TYR A 11 13.65 15.23 2.80
N ALA A 12 14.98 15.15 2.80
CA ALA A 12 15.71 13.99 2.28
C ALA A 12 15.35 12.71 3.05
N ALA A 13 15.28 12.77 4.38
CA ALA A 13 14.86 11.65 5.21
C ALA A 13 13.43 11.18 4.89
N LEU A 14 12.49 12.11 4.67
CA LEU A 14 11.10 11.80 4.32
C LEU A 14 11.00 11.14 2.93
N PHE A 15 11.69 11.69 1.93
CA PHE A 15 11.77 11.10 0.60
C PHE A 15 12.37 9.70 0.64
N LEU A 16 13.48 9.54 1.37
CA LEU A 16 14.16 8.27 1.51
C LEU A 16 13.28 7.23 2.21
N LEU A 17 12.60 7.60 3.30
CA LEU A 17 11.63 6.74 3.97
C LEU A 17 10.58 6.22 2.99
N ILE A 18 9.91 7.12 2.27
CA ILE A 18 8.85 6.75 1.33
C ILE A 18 9.42 5.83 0.26
N LEU A 19 10.58 6.14 -0.33
CA LEU A 19 11.19 5.31 -1.36
C LEU A 19 11.54 3.91 -0.85
N LEU A 20 12.13 3.80 0.34
CA LEU A 20 12.57 2.52 0.91
C LEU A 20 11.41 1.57 1.24
N VAL A 21 10.20 2.10 1.49
CA VAL A 21 8.99 1.27 1.70
C VAL A 21 8.67 0.44 0.44
N PHE A 22 8.98 0.95 -0.76
CA PHE A 22 8.75 0.26 -2.03
C PHE A 22 9.89 -0.68 -2.44
N LEU A 23 10.94 -0.80 -1.62
CA LEU A 23 12.11 -1.65 -1.86
C LEU A 23 12.06 -2.93 -1.02
N GLY A 24 10.86 -3.38 -0.65
CA GLY A 24 10.63 -4.56 0.19
C GLY A 24 11.21 -5.86 -0.38
N LYS A 25 11.41 -5.96 -1.70
CA LYS A 25 12.08 -7.08 -2.37
C LYS A 25 13.52 -7.30 -1.89
N TYR A 26 14.20 -6.25 -1.44
CA TYR A 26 15.60 -6.29 -0.99
C TYR A 26 15.72 -6.47 0.52
N SER A 27 14.79 -7.22 1.12
CA SER A 27 14.79 -7.52 2.55
C SER A 27 15.84 -8.55 2.95
N LEU A 28 16.29 -8.49 4.20
CA LEU A 28 17.06 -9.53 4.84
C LEU A 28 16.10 -10.48 5.58
N ASP A 29 16.22 -11.79 5.36
CA ASP A 29 15.35 -12.79 6.00
C ASP A 29 16.01 -13.36 7.25
N PHE A 30 15.37 -13.15 8.41
CA PHE A 30 15.75 -13.73 9.71
C PHE A 30 14.63 -14.63 10.27
N GLY A 31 13.81 -15.21 9.40
CA GLY A 31 12.52 -15.80 9.76
C GLY A 31 11.37 -14.78 9.67
N PHE A 32 11.69 -13.51 9.52
CA PHE A 32 10.79 -12.46 9.03
C PHE A 32 11.62 -11.49 8.18
N ALA A 33 10.97 -10.85 7.21
CA ALA A 33 11.63 -9.97 6.27
C ALA A 33 11.95 -8.60 6.92
N LEU A 34 13.22 -8.38 7.28
CA LEU A 34 13.72 -7.07 7.70
C LEU A 34 13.97 -6.19 6.47
N LYS A 35 13.07 -5.24 6.23
CA LYS A 35 13.04 -4.42 5.01
C LYS A 35 13.91 -3.16 5.13
N PRO A 36 14.39 -2.59 3.99
CA PRO A 36 15.26 -1.42 4.01
C PRO A 36 14.73 -0.21 4.79
N TYR A 37 13.42 0.06 4.70
CA TYR A 37 12.81 1.17 5.44
C TYR A 37 12.82 0.94 6.96
N MET A 38 12.71 -0.31 7.42
CA MET A 38 12.75 -0.66 8.83
C MET A 38 14.14 -0.34 9.39
N ILE A 39 15.19 -0.80 8.71
CA ILE A 39 16.59 -0.51 9.07
C ILE A 39 16.84 1.00 9.10
N PHE A 40 16.36 1.72 8.08
CA PHE A 40 16.47 3.17 8.02
C PHE A 40 15.79 3.85 9.21
N LEU A 41 14.57 3.46 9.58
CA LEU A 41 13.86 4.04 10.72
C LEU A 41 14.61 3.82 12.04
N PHE A 42 15.09 2.60 12.30
CA PHE A 42 15.86 2.33 13.52
C PHE A 42 17.15 3.15 13.56
N LEU A 43 17.94 3.17 12.49
CA LEU A 43 19.17 3.98 12.43
C LEU A 43 18.89 5.48 12.58
N PHE A 44 17.83 5.97 11.94
CA PHE A 44 17.42 7.37 12.02
C PHE A 44 17.12 7.78 13.46
N PHE A 45 16.36 6.96 14.20
CA PHE A 45 15.94 7.27 15.57
C PHE A 45 16.97 6.92 16.65
N VAL A 46 17.90 6.00 16.39
CA VAL A 46 19.09 5.83 17.25
C VAL A 46 19.90 7.13 17.31
N ILE A 47 20.05 7.82 16.17
CA ILE A 47 20.77 9.10 16.10
C ILE A 47 19.91 10.28 16.58
N HIS A 48 18.59 10.19 16.43
CA HIS A 48 17.65 11.29 16.68
C HIS A 48 16.65 11.01 17.80
N LEU A 49 17.07 10.27 18.84
CA LEU A 49 16.18 9.81 19.91
C LEU A 49 15.40 10.97 20.58
N SER A 50 16.07 12.12 20.76
CA SER A 50 15.47 13.33 21.35
C SER A 50 14.37 13.99 20.49
N LYS A 51 14.22 13.58 19.23
CA LYS A 51 13.19 14.07 18.31
C LYS A 51 12.01 13.11 18.18
N MET A 52 12.00 12.00 18.91
CA MET A 52 10.85 11.10 18.95
C MET A 52 9.69 11.78 19.67
N HIS A 53 8.54 11.85 19.00
CA HIS A 53 7.33 12.39 19.60
C HIS A 53 6.16 11.46 19.28
N PHE A 54 5.64 10.80 20.31
CA PHE A 54 4.43 10.00 20.20
C PHE A 54 3.21 10.91 20.16
N GLN A 55 2.54 10.89 19.02
CA GLN A 55 1.32 11.64 18.78
C GLN A 55 0.12 10.89 19.38
N ARG A 56 -0.95 11.62 19.72
CA ARG A 56 -2.21 11.02 20.17
C ARG A 56 -2.71 10.00 19.14
N LEU A 57 -3.27 8.89 19.64
CA LEU A 57 -3.87 7.86 18.81
C LEU A 57 -5.20 8.33 18.21
N GLN A 58 -5.36 8.11 16.91
CA GLN A 58 -6.61 8.25 16.18
C GLN A 58 -7.54 7.05 16.45
N LEU A 59 -8.84 7.22 16.20
CA LEU A 59 -9.83 6.16 16.47
C LEU A 59 -9.54 4.90 15.64
N PHE A 60 -9.15 5.06 14.36
CA PHE A 60 -8.77 3.89 13.55
C PHE A 60 -7.51 3.21 14.08
N GLU A 61 -6.56 3.93 14.69
CA GLU A 61 -5.35 3.34 15.27
C GLU A 61 -5.72 2.46 16.48
N CYS A 62 -6.67 2.89 17.31
CA CYS A 62 -7.21 2.06 18.39
C CYS A 62 -7.85 0.78 17.84
N GLY A 63 -8.65 0.89 16.77
CA GLY A 63 -9.23 -0.28 16.09
C GLY A 63 -8.16 -1.21 15.50
N MET A 64 -7.14 -0.65 14.86
CA MET A 64 -6.00 -1.40 14.30
C MET A 64 -5.24 -2.17 15.38
N LEU A 65 -4.93 -1.52 16.51
CA LEU A 65 -4.24 -2.15 17.63
C LEU A 65 -5.10 -3.26 18.25
N LEU A 66 -6.41 -3.05 18.40
CA LEU A 66 -7.34 -4.07 18.87
C LEU A 66 -7.36 -5.29 17.92
N PHE A 67 -7.45 -5.06 16.61
CA PHE A 67 -7.40 -6.11 15.60
C PHE A 67 -6.11 -6.93 15.73
N TYR A 68 -4.95 -6.30 15.72
CA TYR A 68 -3.68 -7.02 15.81
C TYR A 68 -3.50 -7.74 17.15
N PHE A 69 -4.01 -7.17 18.25
CA PHE A 69 -4.02 -7.86 19.54
C PHE A 69 -4.83 -9.15 19.48
N VAL A 70 -6.06 -9.09 18.96
CA VAL A 70 -6.93 -10.27 18.80
C VAL A 70 -6.35 -11.29 17.83
N TYR A 71 -5.80 -10.82 16.71
CA TYR A 71 -5.14 -11.69 15.73
C TYR A 71 -3.93 -12.41 16.34
N CYS A 72 -3.04 -11.70 17.04
CA CYS A 72 -1.94 -12.33 17.77
C CYS A 72 -2.43 -13.33 18.84
N LEU A 73 -3.54 -13.03 19.52
CA LEU A 73 -4.12 -13.91 20.53
C LEU A 73 -4.65 -15.22 19.93
N SER A 74 -5.19 -15.22 18.70
CA SER A 74 -5.61 -16.47 18.05
C SER A 74 -4.42 -17.42 17.83
N GLY A 75 -3.22 -16.88 17.64
CA GLY A 75 -1.97 -17.64 17.52
C GLY A 75 -1.59 -18.45 18.78
N VAL A 76 -2.12 -18.12 19.96
CA VAL A 76 -1.82 -18.85 21.21
C VAL A 76 -2.41 -20.27 21.21
N PHE A 77 -3.53 -20.47 20.51
CA PHE A 77 -4.23 -21.75 20.42
C PHE A 77 -3.94 -22.50 19.12
N ALA A 78 -2.97 -22.03 18.35
CA ALA A 78 -2.65 -22.53 17.02
C ALA A 78 -1.91 -23.87 17.05
N LEU A 79 -2.23 -24.76 16.11
CA LEU A 79 -1.51 -26.04 15.95
C LEU A 79 -0.05 -25.81 15.55
N TYR A 80 0.23 -24.84 14.68
CA TYR A 80 1.57 -24.48 14.22
C TYR A 80 2.08 -23.24 14.95
N GLY A 81 2.39 -23.41 16.25
CA GLY A 81 2.83 -22.32 17.13
C GLY A 81 4.09 -21.59 16.68
N THR A 82 5.00 -22.22 15.93
CA THR A 82 6.20 -21.56 15.38
C THR A 82 5.86 -20.51 14.32
N SER A 83 4.88 -20.79 13.45
CA SER A 83 4.35 -19.84 12.47
C SER A 83 3.65 -18.67 13.18
N SER A 84 2.85 -18.98 14.21
CA SER A 84 2.18 -17.95 15.02
C SER A 84 3.17 -17.06 15.79
N LEU A 85 4.21 -17.63 16.40
CA LEU A 85 5.24 -16.84 17.10
C LEU A 85 5.96 -15.90 16.14
N ARG A 86 6.29 -16.38 14.94
CA ARG A 86 6.95 -15.61 13.89
C ARG A 86 6.09 -14.41 13.45
N ILE A 87 4.80 -14.61 13.20
CA ILE A 87 3.91 -13.52 12.79
C ILE A 87 3.68 -12.52 13.93
N VAL A 88 3.63 -12.97 15.19
CA VAL A 88 3.55 -12.08 16.36
C VAL A 88 4.78 -11.16 16.45
N CYS A 89 5.99 -11.72 16.32
CA CYS A 89 7.23 -10.93 16.26
C CYS A 89 7.21 -9.95 15.07
N GLY A 90 6.74 -10.41 13.90
CA GLY A 90 6.57 -9.58 12.73
C GLY A 90 5.61 -8.41 12.98
N ILE A 91 4.42 -8.66 13.52
CA ILE A 91 3.42 -7.63 13.83
C ILE A 91 3.98 -6.61 14.83
N ALA A 92 4.69 -7.07 15.87
CA ALA A 92 5.34 -6.16 16.83
C ALA A 92 6.34 -5.22 16.13
N LEU A 93 7.17 -5.77 15.23
CA LEU A 93 8.11 -4.98 14.42
C LEU A 93 7.38 -3.99 13.48
N TYR A 94 6.30 -4.43 12.83
CA TYR A 94 5.48 -3.58 11.94
C TYR A 94 4.82 -2.43 12.68
N LEU A 95 4.21 -2.70 13.85
CA LEU A 95 3.59 -1.69 14.70
C LEU A 95 4.64 -0.71 15.25
N CYS A 96 5.82 -1.19 15.64
CA CYS A 96 6.94 -0.33 16.03
C CYS A 96 7.32 0.60 14.86
N CYS A 97 7.57 0.04 13.68
CA CYS A 97 7.89 0.80 12.47
C CYS A 97 6.79 1.79 12.09
N TYR A 98 5.51 1.44 12.25
CA TYR A 98 4.38 2.33 12.01
C TYR A 98 4.47 3.60 12.88
N PHE A 99 4.69 3.46 14.18
CA PHE A 99 4.82 4.62 15.07
C PHE A 99 6.09 5.43 14.79
N LEU A 100 7.19 4.79 14.38
CA LEU A 100 8.40 5.48 13.94
C LEU A 100 8.15 6.28 12.65
N MET A 101 7.47 5.71 11.65
CA MET A 101 7.06 6.41 10.43
C MET A 101 6.20 7.63 10.76
N LYS A 102 5.18 7.43 11.60
CA LYS A 102 4.28 8.50 12.08
C LYS A 102 5.05 9.61 12.77
N SER A 103 5.98 9.28 13.68
CA SER A 103 6.83 10.26 14.37
C SER A 103 7.72 11.05 13.39
N LEU A 104 8.30 10.39 12.37
CA LEU A 104 9.14 11.08 11.38
C LEU A 104 8.30 12.02 10.51
N MET A 105 7.17 11.54 9.98
CA MET A 105 6.26 12.30 9.13
C MET A 105 5.57 13.45 9.87
N GLY A 106 5.30 13.28 11.16
CA GLY A 106 4.63 14.26 12.02
C GLY A 106 5.28 15.64 12.13
N HIS A 107 6.57 15.73 11.81
CA HIS A 107 7.34 16.97 11.82
C HIS A 107 7.33 17.70 10.47
N SER A 108 6.75 17.09 9.43
CA SER A 108 6.71 17.61 8.07
C SER A 108 5.37 18.23 7.73
N LYS A 109 5.39 19.31 6.93
CA LYS A 109 4.17 19.86 6.31
C LYS A 109 3.61 18.87 5.29
N ASP A 110 2.28 18.79 5.17
CA ASP A 110 1.59 18.02 4.13
C ASP A 110 2.22 18.15 2.73
N LEU A 111 2.56 19.38 2.32
CA LEU A 111 3.16 19.65 1.01
C LEU A 111 4.49 18.91 0.79
N LEU A 112 5.28 18.72 1.86
CA LEU A 112 6.54 17.97 1.76
C LEU A 112 6.28 16.47 1.60
N ILE A 113 5.28 15.91 2.30
CA ILE A 113 4.87 14.51 2.15
C ILE A 113 4.39 14.25 0.73
N GLU A 114 3.51 15.10 0.20
CA GLU A 114 3.00 15.01 -1.17
C GLU A 114 4.10 15.17 -2.23
N ARG A 115 5.04 16.10 -2.01
CA ARG A 115 6.20 16.27 -2.87
C ARG A 115 7.08 15.01 -2.85
N SER A 116 7.38 14.47 -1.68
CA SER A 116 8.17 13.25 -1.54
C SER A 116 7.48 12.04 -2.18
N LEU A 117 6.17 11.89 -2.00
CA LEU A 117 5.35 10.86 -2.65
C LEU A 117 5.43 10.99 -4.18
N SER A 118 5.34 12.21 -4.69
CA SER A 118 5.45 12.48 -6.13
C SER A 118 6.79 12.06 -6.73
N TYR A 119 7.91 12.36 -6.06
CA TYR A 119 9.24 11.99 -6.56
C TYR A 119 9.48 10.49 -6.38
N ALA A 120 9.09 9.92 -5.24
CA ALA A 120 9.25 8.50 -4.96
C ALA A 120 8.47 7.66 -5.97
N GLY A 121 7.26 8.05 -6.34
CA GLY A 121 6.46 7.36 -7.35
C GLY A 121 7.08 7.36 -8.73
N ILE A 122 7.73 8.45 -9.14
CA ILE A 122 8.44 8.52 -10.42
C ILE A 122 9.69 7.63 -10.39
N VAL A 123 10.49 7.73 -9.33
CA VAL A 123 11.70 6.91 -9.17
C VAL A 123 11.34 5.43 -9.12
N PHE A 124 10.31 5.06 -8.38
CA PHE A 124 9.80 3.69 -8.28
C PHE A 124 9.39 3.13 -9.64
N ASN A 125 8.58 3.86 -10.41
CA ASN A 125 8.10 3.38 -11.70
C ASN A 125 9.19 3.35 -12.77
N ILE A 126 10.08 4.36 -12.83
CA ILE A 126 11.23 4.36 -13.74
C ILE A 126 12.17 3.21 -13.40
N GLY A 127 12.54 3.04 -12.13
CA GLY A 127 13.40 1.95 -11.67
C GLY A 127 12.80 0.58 -11.99
N SER A 128 11.49 0.43 -11.81
CA SER A 128 10.79 -0.81 -12.13
C SER A 128 10.76 -1.13 -13.63
N LEU A 129 10.54 -0.12 -14.47
CA LEU A 129 10.57 -0.28 -15.93
C LEU A 129 11.99 -0.60 -16.44
N LEU A 130 13.02 0.03 -15.86
CA LEU A 130 14.41 -0.29 -16.17
C LEU A 130 14.76 -1.73 -15.78
N LEU A 131 14.40 -2.18 -14.58
CA LEU A 131 14.62 -3.56 -14.15
C LEU A 131 13.86 -4.58 -15.00
N TYR A 132 12.64 -4.24 -15.44
CA TYR A 132 11.87 -5.05 -16.36
C TYR A 132 12.58 -5.20 -17.70
N PHE A 133 13.01 -4.08 -18.31
CA PHE A 133 13.76 -4.10 -19.56
C PHE A 133 15.09 -4.86 -19.46
N LEU A 134 15.86 -4.64 -18.40
CA LEU A 134 17.11 -5.35 -18.15
C LEU A 134 16.88 -6.85 -17.92
N GLY A 135 15.79 -7.22 -17.25
CA GLY A 135 15.38 -8.61 -17.07
C GLY A 135 15.05 -9.29 -18.39
N LEU A 136 14.28 -8.64 -19.27
CA LEU A 136 13.97 -9.14 -20.62
C LEU A 136 15.23 -9.29 -21.46
N LYS A 137 16.12 -8.29 -21.44
CA LYS A 137 17.41 -8.35 -22.13
C LYS A 137 18.26 -9.52 -21.64
N LYS A 138 18.29 -9.79 -20.32
CA LYS A 138 19.01 -10.94 -19.74
C LYS A 138 18.43 -12.28 -20.20
N LEU A 139 17.13 -12.34 -20.45
CA LEU A 139 16.45 -13.49 -21.05
C LEU A 139 16.61 -13.55 -22.58
N ASN A 140 17.41 -12.66 -23.18
CA ASN A 140 17.56 -12.51 -24.63
C ASN A 140 16.23 -12.32 -25.37
N PHE A 141 15.22 -11.75 -24.69
CA PHE A 141 13.84 -11.63 -25.19
C PHE A 141 13.20 -12.98 -25.56
N ILE A 142 13.71 -14.08 -25.02
CA ILE A 142 13.08 -15.40 -25.13
C ILE A 142 11.99 -15.48 -24.08
N LEU A 143 10.74 -15.52 -24.52
CA LEU A 143 9.56 -15.44 -23.67
C LEU A 143 9.00 -16.82 -23.28
N GLN A 144 9.84 -17.85 -23.33
CA GLN A 144 9.44 -19.22 -23.01
C GLN A 144 9.75 -19.56 -21.55
N GLY A 145 8.89 -20.40 -20.97
CA GLY A 145 9.04 -20.91 -19.61
C GLY A 145 8.08 -20.26 -18.60
N ASP A 146 7.87 -20.98 -17.51
CA ASP A 146 6.95 -20.62 -16.44
C ASP A 146 7.69 -20.63 -15.08
N GLY A 147 7.33 -19.72 -14.18
CA GLY A 147 7.97 -19.62 -12.87
C GLY A 147 9.39 -19.01 -12.87
N ILE A 148 9.81 -18.34 -13.95
CA ILE A 148 11.18 -17.80 -14.08
C ILE A 148 11.23 -16.34 -13.60
N TYR A 149 12.14 -16.05 -12.67
CA TYR A 149 12.41 -14.69 -12.20
C TYR A 149 13.71 -14.14 -12.80
N SER A 150 13.66 -12.95 -13.40
CA SER A 150 14.84 -12.26 -13.94
C SER A 150 14.78 -10.76 -13.69
N MET A 151 15.57 -10.27 -12.72
CA MET A 151 15.58 -8.86 -12.30
C MET A 151 14.17 -8.31 -12.01
N GLY A 152 13.59 -7.53 -12.91
CA GLY A 152 12.23 -6.97 -12.81
C GLY A 152 11.15 -7.73 -13.58
N VAL A 153 11.44 -8.92 -14.11
CA VAL A 153 10.54 -9.79 -14.88
C VAL A 153 10.19 -11.04 -14.07
N PHE A 154 8.92 -11.41 -14.13
CA PHE A 154 8.41 -12.73 -13.74
C PHE A 154 7.73 -13.36 -14.96
N MET A 155 8.25 -14.51 -15.42
CA MET A 155 7.61 -15.29 -16.47
C MET A 155 6.52 -16.14 -15.85
N ASP A 156 5.29 -15.94 -16.31
CA ASP A 156 4.09 -16.59 -15.82
C ASP A 156 3.23 -16.96 -17.02
N ARG A 157 2.99 -18.26 -17.23
CA ARG A 157 2.22 -18.78 -18.38
C ARG A 157 2.79 -18.29 -19.73
N GLU A 158 4.11 -18.36 -19.89
CA GLU A 158 4.84 -18.02 -21.13
C GLU A 158 4.71 -16.57 -21.61
N TYR A 159 4.41 -15.63 -20.70
CA TYR A 159 4.61 -14.21 -20.98
C TYR A 159 5.25 -13.47 -19.81
N PRO A 160 6.02 -12.41 -20.08
CA PRO A 160 6.71 -11.64 -19.07
C PRO A 160 5.74 -10.68 -18.37
N ARG A 161 5.71 -10.77 -17.04
CA ARG A 161 4.99 -9.84 -16.17
C ARG A 161 5.98 -8.92 -15.47
N LEU A 162 5.66 -7.62 -15.43
CA LEU A 162 6.44 -6.65 -14.69
C LEU A 162 6.28 -6.87 -13.18
N ILE A 163 7.40 -7.08 -12.50
CA ILE A 163 7.51 -7.07 -11.03
C ILE A 163 8.41 -5.93 -10.53
N GLY A 164 9.38 -5.50 -11.35
CA GLY A 164 10.24 -4.35 -11.06
C GLY A 164 10.95 -4.43 -9.71
N LEU A 165 10.74 -3.41 -8.88
CA LEU A 165 11.27 -3.29 -7.51
C LEU A 165 10.49 -4.12 -6.47
N VAL A 166 9.40 -4.76 -6.87
CA VAL A 166 8.59 -5.67 -6.05
C VAL A 166 8.83 -7.12 -6.52
N ALA A 167 8.35 -8.09 -5.74
CA ALA A 167 8.51 -9.52 -6.03
C ALA A 167 7.34 -10.14 -6.81
N ASP A 168 6.16 -9.52 -6.79
CA ASP A 168 4.94 -10.07 -7.38
C ASP A 168 4.18 -9.00 -8.19
N PRO A 169 3.61 -9.36 -9.35
CA PRO A 169 2.95 -8.42 -10.25
C PRO A 169 1.62 -7.87 -9.72
N ASN A 170 0.90 -8.62 -8.88
CA ASN A 170 -0.34 -8.15 -8.26
C ASN A 170 -0.03 -7.20 -7.09
N TYR A 171 0.96 -7.54 -6.26
CA TYR A 171 1.48 -6.61 -5.25
C TYR A 171 2.06 -5.36 -5.90
N PHE A 172 2.66 -5.43 -7.08
CA PHE A 172 3.13 -4.24 -7.79
C PHE A 172 2.00 -3.20 -7.98
N VAL A 173 0.82 -3.64 -8.45
CA VAL A 173 -0.32 -2.72 -8.63
C VAL A 173 -0.85 -2.21 -7.28
N PHE A 174 -0.88 -3.07 -6.26
CA PHE A 174 -1.20 -2.64 -4.90
C PHE A 174 -0.26 -1.53 -4.44
N TYR A 175 1.05 -1.71 -4.62
CA TYR A 175 2.04 -0.71 -4.27
C TYR A 175 1.83 0.60 -5.07
N ASN A 176 1.62 0.47 -6.38
CA ASN A 176 1.49 1.60 -7.29
C ASN A 176 0.17 2.38 -7.11
N THR A 177 -0.83 1.83 -6.42
CA THR A 177 -2.15 2.46 -6.21
C THR A 177 -2.08 3.80 -5.50
N LEU A 178 -1.21 3.94 -4.49
CA LEU A 178 -1.03 5.22 -3.79
C LEU A 178 -0.45 6.30 -4.70
N PHE A 179 0.50 5.93 -5.55
CA PHE A 179 1.07 6.85 -6.53
C PHE A 179 0.08 7.20 -7.64
N PHE A 180 -0.62 6.20 -8.17
CA PHE A 180 -1.65 6.36 -9.20
C PHE A 180 -2.71 7.36 -8.76
N THR A 181 -3.31 7.16 -7.58
CA THR A 181 -4.35 8.05 -7.03
C THR A 181 -3.80 9.45 -6.75
N TYR A 182 -2.56 9.56 -6.23
CA TYR A 182 -1.92 10.85 -6.02
C TYR A 182 -1.74 11.63 -7.33
N PHE A 183 -1.17 11.00 -8.37
CA PHE A 183 -0.95 11.65 -9.65
C PHE A 183 -2.27 11.99 -10.36
N LEU A 184 -3.26 11.09 -10.28
CA LEU A 184 -4.61 11.27 -10.81
C LEU A 184 -5.28 12.54 -10.25
N CYS A 185 -5.18 12.77 -8.94
CA CYS A 185 -5.78 13.95 -8.30
C CYS A 185 -4.96 15.24 -8.46
N ASN A 186 -3.69 15.16 -8.87
CA ASN A 186 -2.75 16.29 -8.84
C ASN A 186 -2.14 16.63 -10.21
N LEU A 187 -2.94 16.64 -11.28
CA LEU A 187 -2.49 16.81 -12.67
C LEU A 187 -2.01 18.22 -13.07
N ASN A 188 -1.96 19.17 -12.13
CA ASN A 188 -1.56 20.56 -12.40
C ASN A 188 -0.08 20.67 -12.81
N LEU A 189 0.77 19.76 -12.32
CA LEU A 189 2.21 19.76 -12.60
C LEU A 189 2.54 18.79 -13.74
N LYS A 190 3.41 19.20 -14.69
CA LYS A 190 3.90 18.34 -15.78
C LYS A 190 4.49 17.02 -15.25
N ARG A 191 5.27 17.11 -14.15
CA ARG A 191 5.85 15.96 -13.46
C ARG A 191 4.79 14.92 -13.05
N ASN A 192 3.64 15.37 -12.53
CA ASN A 192 2.59 14.47 -12.07
C ASN A 192 1.86 13.80 -13.25
N LYS A 193 1.77 14.47 -14.40
CA LYS A 193 1.27 13.85 -15.64
C LYS A 193 2.18 12.71 -16.11
N ILE A 194 3.50 12.94 -16.09
CA ILE A 194 4.50 11.90 -16.39
C ILE A 194 4.38 10.76 -15.39
N GLY A 195 4.27 11.07 -14.08
CA GLY A 195 4.04 10.07 -13.04
C GLY A 195 2.80 9.22 -13.27
N LEU A 196 1.68 9.82 -13.68
CA LEU A 196 0.45 9.08 -14.01
C LEU A 196 0.65 8.13 -15.19
N ILE A 197 1.26 8.60 -16.27
CA ILE A 197 1.55 7.77 -17.47
C ILE A 197 2.43 6.59 -17.08
N LEU A 198 3.49 6.83 -16.30
CA LEU A 198 4.37 5.79 -15.80
C LEU A 198 3.60 4.77 -14.95
N CYS A 199 2.71 5.21 -14.05
CA CYS A 199 1.92 4.30 -13.23
C CYS A 199 0.99 3.42 -14.08
N ILE A 200 0.33 3.99 -15.10
CA ILE A 200 -0.57 3.23 -15.97
C ILE A 200 0.25 2.21 -16.78
N LEU A 201 1.33 2.65 -17.42
CA LEU A 201 2.20 1.78 -18.22
C LEU A 201 2.74 0.60 -17.41
N THR A 202 3.36 0.86 -16.25
CA THR A 202 3.94 -0.21 -15.43
C THR A 202 2.87 -1.15 -14.89
N SER A 203 1.70 -0.63 -14.50
CA SER A 203 0.58 -1.46 -14.02
C SER A 203 -0.01 -2.33 -15.13
N LEU A 204 -0.09 -1.84 -16.38
CA LEU A 204 -0.52 -2.63 -17.53
C LEU A 204 0.46 -3.77 -17.83
N LEU A 205 1.76 -3.50 -17.79
CA LEU A 205 2.82 -4.50 -17.99
C LEU A 205 2.86 -5.59 -16.91
N THR A 206 2.17 -5.42 -15.78
CA THR A 206 2.00 -6.49 -14.77
C THR A 206 1.01 -7.57 -15.22
N PHE A 207 0.12 -7.25 -16.17
CA PHE A 207 -1.04 -8.07 -16.54
C PHE A 207 -1.91 -8.51 -15.33
N SER A 208 -1.92 -7.74 -14.24
CA SER A 208 -2.74 -8.02 -13.05
C SER A 208 -4.20 -7.61 -13.26
N ARG A 209 -5.06 -8.56 -13.67
CA ARG A 209 -6.49 -8.33 -13.92
C ARG A 209 -7.21 -7.68 -12.74
N GLY A 210 -6.98 -8.18 -11.52
CA GLY A 210 -7.58 -7.64 -10.30
C GLY A 210 -7.12 -6.22 -9.99
N GLY A 211 -5.82 -5.94 -10.17
CA GLY A 211 -5.28 -4.59 -10.01
C GLY A 211 -5.84 -3.60 -11.03
N LEU A 212 -5.94 -4.00 -12.31
CA LEU A 212 -6.50 -3.17 -13.37
C LEU A 212 -8.00 -2.92 -13.19
N ALA A 213 -8.76 -3.92 -12.74
CA ALA A 213 -10.16 -3.75 -12.35
C ALA A 213 -10.29 -2.74 -11.19
N ALA A 214 -9.38 -2.80 -10.21
CA ALA A 214 -9.37 -1.83 -9.13
C ALA A 214 -9.11 -0.40 -9.62
N TYR A 215 -8.21 -0.21 -10.59
CA TYR A 215 -7.99 1.11 -11.21
C TYR A 215 -9.23 1.63 -11.95
N ALA A 216 -9.99 0.77 -12.62
CA ALA A 216 -11.24 1.15 -13.26
C ALA A 216 -12.27 1.65 -12.23
N VAL A 217 -12.41 0.95 -11.10
CA VAL A 217 -13.29 1.39 -10.00
C VAL A 217 -12.79 2.68 -9.36
N ILE A 218 -11.48 2.83 -9.13
CA ILE A 218 -10.89 4.09 -8.64
C ILE A 218 -11.19 5.25 -9.59
N PHE A 219 -11.06 5.03 -10.90
CA PHE A 219 -11.37 6.05 -11.89
C PHE A 219 -12.86 6.41 -11.89
N PHE A 220 -13.76 5.42 -11.76
CA PHE A 220 -15.19 5.64 -11.59
C PHE A 220 -15.49 6.48 -10.33
N LEU A 221 -14.89 6.14 -9.18
CA LEU A 221 -15.03 6.91 -7.95
C LEU A 221 -14.46 8.34 -8.10
N TYR A 222 -13.32 8.50 -8.77
CA TYR A 222 -12.77 9.81 -9.12
C TYR A 222 -13.77 10.63 -9.93
N VAL A 223 -14.44 10.01 -10.91
CA VAL A 223 -15.45 10.68 -11.74
C VAL A 223 -16.63 11.16 -10.91
N VAL A 224 -17.19 10.28 -10.08
CA VAL A 224 -18.39 10.52 -9.27
C VAL A 224 -18.15 11.55 -8.16
N PHE A 225 -17.00 11.49 -7.47
CA PHE A 225 -16.76 12.34 -6.30
C PHE A 225 -16.15 13.72 -6.62
N LEU A 226 -15.49 13.89 -7.78
CA LEU A 226 -14.75 15.13 -8.09
C LEU A 226 -15.36 15.99 -9.19
N ASN A 227 -16.44 15.55 -9.87
CA ASN A 227 -17.25 16.36 -10.80
C ASN A 227 -16.44 17.30 -11.74
N HIS A 228 -15.52 16.73 -12.52
CA HIS A 228 -14.65 17.47 -13.45
C HIS A 228 -14.72 16.92 -14.88
N PRO A 229 -15.84 17.10 -15.61
CA PRO A 229 -16.14 16.37 -16.85
C PRO A 229 -15.09 16.54 -17.96
N ILE A 230 -14.57 17.76 -18.16
CA ILE A 230 -13.54 18.03 -19.18
C ILE A 230 -12.20 17.37 -18.84
N LYS A 231 -11.81 17.37 -17.55
CA LYS A 231 -10.59 16.68 -17.11
C LYS A 231 -10.74 15.16 -17.24
N GLN A 232 -11.94 14.64 -16.97
CA GLN A 232 -12.26 13.22 -17.07
C GLN A 232 -12.19 12.72 -18.52
N ALA A 233 -12.75 13.47 -19.49
CA ALA A 233 -12.66 13.13 -20.91
C ALA A 233 -11.21 13.09 -21.42
N LYS A 234 -10.38 14.08 -21.06
CA LYS A 234 -8.94 14.07 -21.39
C LYS A 234 -8.20 12.89 -20.77
N LEU A 235 -8.62 12.45 -19.58
CA LEU A 235 -8.00 11.32 -18.92
C LEU A 235 -8.37 9.99 -19.57
N LEU A 236 -9.62 9.82 -19.98
CA LEU A 236 -10.06 8.66 -20.76
C LEU A 236 -9.27 8.54 -22.08
N ILE A 237 -9.11 9.65 -22.80
CA ILE A 237 -8.28 9.69 -24.01
C ILE A 237 -6.82 9.33 -23.68
N GLY A 238 -6.26 9.91 -22.61
CA GLY A 238 -4.90 9.59 -22.18
C GLY A 238 -4.71 8.12 -21.78
N ALA A 239 -5.67 7.53 -21.09
CA ALA A 239 -5.68 6.12 -20.72
C ALA A 239 -5.74 5.23 -21.97
N PHE A 240 -6.65 5.54 -22.91
CA PHE A 240 -6.74 4.85 -24.19
C PHE A 240 -5.42 4.92 -24.98
N LEU A 241 -4.83 6.11 -25.10
CA LEU A 241 -3.53 6.29 -25.77
C LEU A 241 -2.40 5.53 -25.05
N SER A 242 -2.39 5.51 -23.72
CA SER A 242 -1.39 4.74 -22.96
C SER A 242 -1.55 3.23 -23.14
N LEU A 243 -2.79 2.74 -23.23
CA LEU A 243 -3.07 1.34 -23.54
C LEU A 243 -2.61 1.01 -24.96
N ALA A 244 -3.00 1.82 -25.95
CA ALA A 244 -2.57 1.66 -27.34
C ALA A 244 -1.04 1.66 -27.48
N MET A 245 -0.35 2.58 -26.78
CA MET A 245 1.11 2.63 -26.75
C MET A 245 1.71 1.39 -26.09
N THR A 246 1.11 0.89 -25.01
CA THR A 246 1.57 -0.33 -24.34
C THR A 246 1.45 -1.55 -25.25
N LEU A 247 0.32 -1.68 -25.95
CA LEU A 247 0.09 -2.74 -26.94
C LEU A 247 1.07 -2.63 -28.10
N TYR A 248 1.29 -1.42 -28.63
CA TYR A 248 2.28 -1.19 -29.68
C TYR A 248 3.69 -1.60 -29.24
N ILE A 249 4.13 -1.19 -28.04
CA ILE A 249 5.44 -1.58 -27.50
C ILE A 249 5.52 -3.11 -27.32
N ALA A 250 4.48 -3.72 -26.76
CA ALA A 250 4.42 -5.15 -26.54
C ALA A 250 4.57 -5.96 -27.83
N VAL A 251 3.84 -5.60 -28.89
CA VAL A 251 3.90 -6.31 -30.19
C VAL A 251 5.19 -6.01 -30.93
N THR A 252 5.54 -4.73 -31.08
CA THR A 252 6.62 -4.31 -31.99
C THR A 252 8.00 -4.52 -31.40
N PHE A 253 8.19 -4.28 -30.10
CA PHE A 253 9.51 -4.33 -29.47
C PHE A 253 9.75 -5.59 -28.64
N PHE A 254 8.70 -6.17 -28.06
CA PHE A 254 8.84 -7.38 -27.25
C PHE A 254 8.37 -8.65 -27.98
N HIS A 255 7.86 -8.54 -29.21
CA HIS A 255 7.32 -9.66 -29.99
C HIS A 255 6.33 -10.51 -29.19
N LEU A 256 5.55 -9.86 -28.32
CA LEU A 256 4.55 -10.53 -27.50
C LEU A 256 3.40 -11.01 -28.37
N ASP A 257 3.09 -12.29 -28.27
CA ASP A 257 1.86 -12.85 -28.82
C ASP A 257 0.67 -12.48 -27.92
N ILE A 258 0.05 -11.35 -28.23
CA ILE A 258 -1.12 -10.86 -27.49
C ILE A 258 -2.28 -11.86 -27.58
N TYR A 259 -2.40 -12.58 -28.69
CA TYR A 259 -3.46 -13.57 -28.86
C TYR A 259 -3.27 -14.71 -27.85
N HIS A 260 -2.04 -15.25 -27.75
CA HIS A 260 -1.69 -16.26 -26.74
C HIS A 260 -1.93 -15.78 -25.31
N VAL A 261 -1.55 -14.53 -24.99
CA VAL A 261 -1.78 -13.95 -23.66
C VAL A 261 -3.27 -13.88 -23.33
N ILE A 262 -4.11 -13.42 -24.27
CA ILE A 262 -5.55 -13.33 -24.08
C ILE A 262 -6.15 -14.73 -23.95
N GLU A 263 -5.79 -15.64 -24.85
CA GLU A 263 -6.26 -17.02 -24.87
C GLU A 263 -5.93 -17.73 -23.55
N SER A 264 -4.67 -17.71 -23.13
CA SER A 264 -4.22 -18.29 -21.87
C SER A 264 -5.05 -17.76 -20.71
N ARG A 265 -5.20 -16.43 -20.61
CA ARG A 265 -5.99 -15.79 -19.54
C ARG A 265 -7.47 -16.15 -19.56
N MET A 266 -8.06 -16.38 -20.73
CA MET A 266 -9.45 -16.84 -20.88
C MET A 266 -9.60 -18.31 -20.49
N GLN A 267 -8.69 -19.17 -20.93
CA GLN A 267 -8.67 -20.59 -20.58
C GLN A 267 -8.53 -20.81 -19.07
N ASP A 268 -7.66 -20.06 -18.41
CA ASP A 268 -7.54 -20.08 -16.94
C ASP A 268 -8.87 -19.73 -16.27
N PHE A 269 -9.56 -18.70 -16.78
CA PHE A 269 -10.81 -18.26 -16.22
C PHE A 269 -11.90 -19.33 -16.32
N SER A 270 -11.95 -20.06 -17.45
CA SER A 270 -12.89 -21.17 -17.62
C SER A 270 -12.56 -22.41 -16.79
N ASN A 271 -11.27 -22.68 -16.52
CA ASN A 271 -10.85 -23.91 -15.86
C ASN A 271 -10.89 -23.84 -14.33
N ASP A 272 -10.44 -22.74 -13.72
CA ASP A 272 -10.29 -22.62 -12.26
C ASP A 272 -10.80 -21.29 -11.69
N GLY A 273 -11.54 -20.51 -12.49
CA GLY A 273 -11.94 -19.14 -12.13
C GLY A 273 -10.86 -18.09 -12.34
N GLY A 274 -9.70 -18.48 -12.89
CA GLY A 274 -8.65 -17.61 -13.41
C GLY A 274 -7.28 -17.75 -12.74
N SER A 275 -7.19 -18.34 -11.54
CA SER A 275 -5.97 -18.34 -10.72
C SER A 275 -5.90 -19.42 -9.62
N GLY A 276 -6.79 -20.41 -9.62
CA GLY A 276 -6.90 -21.44 -8.57
C GLY A 276 -7.43 -20.94 -7.21
N ARG A 277 -7.78 -19.65 -7.10
CA ARG A 277 -8.16 -19.02 -5.82
C ARG A 277 -9.46 -19.51 -5.23
N PHE A 278 -10.42 -19.96 -6.04
CA PHE A 278 -11.70 -20.42 -5.51
C PHE A 278 -11.55 -21.67 -4.63
N GLU A 279 -10.59 -22.54 -4.96
CA GLU A 279 -10.28 -23.68 -4.11
C GLU A 279 -9.68 -23.23 -2.77
N LEU A 280 -8.72 -22.31 -2.80
CA LEU A 280 -8.11 -21.74 -1.59
C LEU A 280 -9.15 -21.01 -0.71
N TRP A 281 -10.13 -20.34 -1.33
CA TRP A 281 -11.24 -19.69 -0.62
C TRP A 281 -12.19 -20.70 0.01
N SER A 282 -12.47 -21.81 -0.68
CA SER A 282 -13.25 -22.92 -0.14
C SER A 282 -12.55 -23.55 1.07
N ARG A 283 -11.24 -23.76 0.99
CA ARG A 283 -10.43 -24.27 2.12
C ARG A 283 -10.39 -23.28 3.29
N ALA A 284 -10.24 -21.98 3.03
CA ALA A 284 -10.27 -20.96 4.08
C ALA A 284 -11.65 -20.92 4.77
N TRP A 285 -12.72 -21.06 4.00
CA TRP A 285 -14.08 -21.18 4.53
C TRP A 285 -14.26 -22.45 5.37
N HIS A 286 -13.72 -23.59 4.93
CA HIS A 286 -13.74 -24.84 5.68
C HIS A 286 -13.06 -24.68 7.05
N TYR A 287 -11.84 -24.13 7.09
CA TYR A 287 -11.11 -23.88 8.34
C TYR A 287 -11.87 -22.95 9.29
N PHE A 288 -12.55 -21.93 8.73
CA PHE A 288 -13.45 -21.10 9.52
C PHE A 288 -14.61 -21.92 10.12
N THR A 289 -15.27 -22.78 9.34
CA THR A 289 -16.40 -23.58 9.85
C THR A 289 -15.99 -24.59 10.93
N GLU A 290 -14.75 -25.08 10.90
CA GLU A 290 -14.19 -25.96 11.95
C GLU A 290 -13.83 -25.19 13.23
N SER A 291 -13.46 -23.91 13.13
CA SER A 291 -13.04 -23.06 14.26
C SER A 291 -13.63 -21.65 14.15
N PRO A 292 -14.96 -21.48 14.32
CA PRO A 292 -15.67 -20.26 13.92
C PRO A 292 -15.36 -19.03 14.78
N TRP A 293 -14.98 -19.20 16.05
CA TRP A 293 -14.82 -18.05 16.96
C TRP A 293 -13.42 -17.45 16.91
N LEU A 294 -12.39 -18.29 16.99
CA LEU A 294 -10.99 -17.88 17.08
C LEU A 294 -10.16 -18.26 15.84
N GLY A 295 -10.72 -19.00 14.89
CA GLY A 295 -9.98 -19.50 13.72
C GLY A 295 -8.94 -20.56 14.08
N VAL A 296 -8.19 -21.00 13.07
CA VAL A 296 -7.10 -21.99 13.22
C VAL A 296 -5.80 -21.40 13.79
N GLY A 297 -5.80 -20.09 14.07
CA GLY A 297 -4.67 -19.35 14.63
C GLY A 297 -3.91 -18.50 13.60
N ALA A 298 -3.36 -17.38 14.05
CA ALA A 298 -2.64 -16.45 13.19
C ALA A 298 -1.49 -17.13 12.43
N SER A 299 -1.40 -16.86 11.12
CA SER A 299 -0.42 -17.43 10.19
C SER A 299 -0.44 -18.96 10.08
N ASN A 300 -1.58 -19.61 10.33
CA ASN A 300 -1.73 -21.07 10.23
C ASN A 300 -2.40 -21.56 8.95
N PHE A 301 -3.01 -20.69 8.13
CA PHE A 301 -3.65 -21.13 6.88
C PHE A 301 -2.67 -21.91 6.00
N LEU A 302 -1.50 -21.33 5.72
CA LEU A 302 -0.48 -21.93 4.84
C LEU A 302 0.03 -23.28 5.39
N PRO A 303 0.44 -23.42 6.67
CA PRO A 303 0.78 -24.72 7.26
C PRO A 303 -0.34 -25.77 7.17
N TYR A 304 -1.59 -25.39 7.42
CA TYR A 304 -2.74 -26.30 7.28
C TYR A 304 -2.91 -26.74 5.82
N ASN A 305 -2.85 -25.79 4.88
CA ASN A 305 -2.98 -26.05 3.44
C ASN A 305 -1.87 -26.99 2.93
N GLN A 306 -0.63 -26.78 3.39
CA GLN A 306 0.51 -27.64 3.07
C GLN A 306 0.30 -29.06 3.60
N TYR A 307 -0.18 -29.20 4.84
CA TYR A 307 -0.35 -30.50 5.48
C TYR A 307 -1.49 -31.31 4.86
N GLN A 308 -2.65 -30.68 4.62
CA GLN A 308 -3.85 -31.37 4.14
C GLN A 308 -3.85 -31.58 2.63
N PHE A 309 -3.30 -30.65 1.85
CA PHE A 309 -3.41 -30.64 0.38
C PHE A 309 -2.06 -30.64 -0.34
N GLY A 310 -0.94 -30.55 0.37
CA GLY A 310 0.38 -30.43 -0.25
C GLY A 310 0.63 -29.10 -0.93
N ASP A 311 -0.18 -28.07 -0.64
CA ASP A 311 -0.22 -26.80 -1.35
C ASP A 311 0.35 -25.65 -0.51
N SER A 312 1.33 -24.93 -1.07
CA SER A 312 2.04 -23.83 -0.42
C SER A 312 1.51 -22.44 -0.80
N LEU A 313 0.30 -22.35 -1.36
CA LEU A 313 -0.33 -21.08 -1.71
C LEU A 313 -1.09 -20.46 -0.53
N GLN A 314 -1.15 -19.13 -0.53
CA GLN A 314 -1.92 -18.33 0.43
C GLN A 314 -3.35 -18.12 -0.06
N VAL A 315 -4.26 -17.73 0.83
CA VAL A 315 -5.69 -17.53 0.50
C VAL A 315 -5.91 -16.56 -0.68
N HIS A 316 -5.02 -15.58 -0.84
CA HIS A 316 -5.17 -14.48 -1.81
C HIS A 316 -6.50 -13.73 -1.62
N ASN A 317 -6.97 -13.62 -0.39
CA ASN A 317 -8.11 -12.81 0.03
C ASN A 317 -7.95 -12.51 1.51
N THR A 318 -7.61 -11.26 1.83
CA THR A 318 -7.28 -10.83 3.19
C THR A 318 -8.45 -11.06 4.14
N PHE A 319 -9.69 -10.91 3.67
CA PHE A 319 -10.88 -11.08 4.51
C PHE A 319 -11.10 -12.55 4.87
N LEU A 320 -10.98 -13.46 3.90
CA LEU A 320 -11.10 -14.90 4.14
C LEU A 320 -9.92 -15.45 4.94
N GLU A 321 -8.72 -14.93 4.72
CA GLU A 321 -7.53 -15.28 5.49
C GLU A 321 -7.72 -14.92 6.97
N ILE A 322 -8.08 -13.68 7.27
CA ILE A 322 -8.39 -13.23 8.63
C ILE A 322 -9.53 -14.07 9.22
N LEU A 323 -10.60 -14.33 8.46
CA LEU A 323 -11.74 -15.14 8.91
C LEU A 323 -11.30 -16.56 9.28
N SER A 324 -10.46 -17.20 8.46
CA SER A 324 -9.97 -18.56 8.70
C SER A 324 -8.99 -18.64 9.87
N GLU A 325 -8.11 -17.64 10.04
CA GLU A 325 -7.02 -17.67 11.03
C GLU A 325 -7.38 -17.03 12.38
N SER A 326 -8.41 -16.19 12.43
CA SER A 326 -8.82 -15.47 13.65
C SER A 326 -10.33 -15.50 13.93
N GLY A 327 -11.11 -16.21 13.11
CA GLY A 327 -12.53 -16.45 13.31
C GLY A 327 -13.39 -15.19 13.23
N ALA A 328 -14.63 -15.33 13.70
CA ALA A 328 -15.61 -14.26 13.76
C ALA A 328 -15.15 -13.07 14.61
N ILE A 329 -14.39 -13.31 15.68
CA ILE A 329 -13.91 -12.24 16.57
C ILE A 329 -12.84 -11.40 15.87
N GLY A 330 -11.88 -12.05 15.19
CA GLY A 330 -10.82 -11.35 14.49
C GLY A 330 -11.33 -10.56 13.27
N ILE A 331 -12.19 -11.16 12.44
CA ILE A 331 -12.78 -10.44 11.30
C ILE A 331 -13.65 -9.27 11.76
N PHE A 332 -14.38 -9.40 12.87
CA PHE A 332 -15.15 -8.29 13.44
C PHE A 332 -14.24 -7.13 13.85
N CYS A 333 -13.13 -7.40 14.54
CA CYS A 333 -12.17 -6.37 14.92
C CYS A 333 -11.51 -5.70 13.69
N PHE A 334 -11.21 -6.48 12.64
CA PHE A 334 -10.70 -5.95 11.39
C PHE A 334 -11.71 -5.03 10.69
N LEU A 335 -12.97 -5.46 10.57
CA LEU A 335 -14.03 -4.65 9.98
C LEU A 335 -14.31 -3.39 10.80
N LEU A 336 -14.23 -3.46 12.12
CA LEU A 336 -14.34 -2.29 13.01
C LEU A 336 -13.21 -1.29 12.76
N PHE A 337 -11.97 -1.77 12.61
CA PHE A 337 -10.82 -0.94 12.22
C PHE A 337 -11.06 -0.24 10.87
N LEU A 338 -11.49 -0.97 9.84
CA LEU A 338 -11.79 -0.39 8.54
C LEU A 338 -12.95 0.63 8.63
N PHE A 339 -13.98 0.32 9.40
CA PHE A 339 -15.13 1.19 9.63
C PHE A 339 -14.73 2.51 10.31
N PHE A 340 -13.91 2.46 11.36
CA PHE A 340 -13.36 3.66 11.99
C PHE A 340 -12.52 4.50 11.01
N THR A 341 -11.76 3.85 10.13
CA THR A 341 -11.02 4.55 9.07
C THR A 341 -11.97 5.29 8.14
N VAL A 342 -13.05 4.64 7.67
CA VAL A 342 -14.07 5.26 6.81
C VAL A 342 -14.73 6.45 7.52
N ILE A 343 -15.15 6.29 8.78
CA ILE A 343 -15.76 7.38 9.55
C ILE A 343 -14.82 8.60 9.58
N GLN A 344 -13.56 8.40 9.94
CA GLN A 344 -12.61 9.51 10.04
C GLN A 344 -12.30 10.13 8.66
N LEU A 345 -12.25 9.35 7.57
CA LEU A 345 -12.13 9.87 6.20
C LEU A 345 -13.28 10.85 5.86
N PHE A 346 -14.51 10.58 6.31
CA PHE A 346 -15.64 11.48 6.09
C PHE A 346 -15.67 12.66 7.06
N GLN A 347 -15.40 12.45 8.36
CA GLN A 347 -15.36 13.50 9.38
C GLN A 347 -14.35 14.60 9.00
N HIS A 348 -13.16 14.20 8.56
CA HIS A 348 -12.08 15.09 8.11
C HIS A 348 -12.23 15.55 6.65
N ARG A 349 -13.36 15.22 6.00
CA ARG A 349 -13.69 15.58 4.61
C ARG A 349 -12.55 15.26 3.63
N VAL A 350 -11.87 14.13 3.82
CA VAL A 350 -10.70 13.71 3.02
C VAL A 350 -11.07 13.60 1.54
N HIS A 351 -12.27 13.10 1.23
CA HIS A 351 -12.80 13.04 -0.14
C HIS A 351 -12.81 14.40 -0.87
N LYS A 352 -12.86 15.53 -0.15
CA LYS A 352 -12.78 16.89 -0.72
C LYS A 352 -11.38 17.48 -0.61
N LYS A 353 -10.75 17.39 0.56
CA LYS A 353 -9.48 18.06 0.86
C LYS A 353 -8.26 17.32 0.30
N LYS A 354 -8.26 15.99 0.38
CA LYS A 354 -7.16 15.10 -0.04
C LYS A 354 -7.74 13.87 -0.77
N PRO A 355 -8.42 14.06 -1.91
CA PRO A 355 -9.17 12.98 -2.58
C PRO A 355 -8.33 11.75 -2.93
N TYR A 356 -7.02 11.91 -3.16
CA TYR A 356 -6.15 10.77 -3.44
C TYR A 356 -6.06 9.78 -2.27
N LEU A 357 -6.06 10.25 -1.01
CA LEU A 357 -6.03 9.37 0.16
C LEU A 357 -7.35 8.60 0.28
N PHE A 358 -8.47 9.25 -0.03
CA PHE A 358 -9.79 8.62 -0.05
C PHE A 358 -9.84 7.52 -1.13
N LEU A 359 -9.45 7.85 -2.36
CA LEU A 359 -9.43 6.88 -3.47
C LEU A 359 -8.45 5.72 -3.23
N ALA A 360 -7.27 5.99 -2.65
CA ALA A 360 -6.29 4.97 -2.32
C ALA A 360 -6.85 3.95 -1.33
N PHE A 361 -7.58 4.39 -0.30
CA PHE A 361 -8.19 3.50 0.69
C PHE A 361 -9.14 2.49 0.04
N PHE A 362 -10.11 2.97 -0.74
CA PHE A 362 -11.05 2.08 -1.44
C PHE A 362 -10.35 1.20 -2.48
N GLY A 363 -9.30 1.73 -3.13
CA GLY A 363 -8.41 0.96 -3.99
C GLY A 363 -7.75 -0.20 -3.28
N PHE A 364 -7.26 0.00 -2.04
CA PHE A 364 -6.67 -1.06 -1.23
C PHE A 364 -7.71 -2.08 -0.79
N LEU A 365 -8.90 -1.65 -0.34
CA LEU A 365 -9.98 -2.56 0.05
C LEU A 365 -10.39 -3.49 -1.09
N LEU A 366 -10.53 -2.95 -2.30
CA LEU A 366 -10.89 -3.73 -3.46
C LEU A 366 -9.81 -4.76 -3.83
N GLN A 367 -8.53 -4.37 -3.71
CA GLN A 367 -7.41 -5.27 -3.97
C GLN A 367 -7.22 -6.33 -2.87
N MET A 368 -7.58 -6.04 -1.62
CA MET A 368 -7.58 -6.98 -0.48
C MET A 368 -8.50 -8.20 -0.71
N VAL A 369 -9.52 -8.09 -1.57
CA VAL A 369 -10.36 -9.24 -1.97
C VAL A 369 -9.58 -10.27 -2.79
N SER A 370 -8.47 -9.86 -3.41
CA SER A 370 -7.65 -10.66 -4.33
C SER A 370 -6.19 -10.79 -3.89
N LEU A 371 -5.85 -10.32 -2.68
CA LEU A 371 -4.51 -10.32 -2.12
C LEU A 371 -4.57 -10.65 -0.63
N SER A 372 -3.48 -11.22 -0.12
CA SER A 372 -3.24 -11.53 1.30
C SER A 372 -2.31 -10.47 1.89
N VAL A 373 -2.87 -9.38 2.42
CA VAL A 373 -2.10 -8.18 2.85
C VAL A 373 -2.35 -7.82 4.31
N ILE A 374 -2.53 -8.82 5.19
CA ILE A 374 -2.75 -8.61 6.63
C ILE A 374 -1.69 -7.68 7.22
N ILE A 375 -0.40 -7.97 6.97
CA ILE A 375 0.72 -7.09 7.33
C ILE A 375 1.45 -6.58 6.07
N ASN A 376 1.18 -5.33 5.68
CA ASN A 376 1.77 -4.75 4.48
C ASN A 376 2.35 -3.35 4.69
N ASP A 377 3.61 -3.14 4.26
CA ASP A 377 4.37 -1.89 4.48
C ASP A 377 3.66 -0.66 3.90
N LEU A 378 3.10 -0.78 2.69
CA LEU A 378 2.42 0.34 2.05
C LEU A 378 1.15 0.69 2.79
N PHE A 379 0.36 -0.31 3.22
CA PHE A 379 -0.86 -0.03 3.96
C PHE A 379 -0.56 0.65 5.29
N PHE A 380 0.47 0.22 6.03
CA PHE A 380 0.94 0.92 7.23
C PHE A 380 1.46 2.34 6.93
N MET A 381 2.23 2.53 5.86
CA MET A 381 2.69 3.87 5.45
C MET A 381 1.50 4.78 5.10
N TYR A 382 0.50 4.27 4.38
CA TYR A 382 -0.73 4.98 4.07
C TYR A 382 -1.47 5.42 5.33
N LEU A 383 -1.66 4.52 6.30
CA LEU A 383 -2.29 4.84 7.58
C LEU A 383 -1.46 5.87 8.38
N ALA A 384 -0.14 5.85 8.27
CA ALA A 384 0.73 6.83 8.94
C ALA A 384 0.55 8.22 8.33
N ILE A 385 0.51 8.32 6.98
CA ILE A 385 0.21 9.57 6.27
C ILE A 385 -1.18 10.09 6.68
N LEU A 386 -2.17 9.20 6.76
CA LEU A 386 -3.54 9.56 7.13
C LEU A 386 -3.63 10.09 8.58
N SER A 387 -2.99 9.40 9.54
CA SER A 387 -2.95 9.83 10.94
C SER A 387 -2.29 11.20 11.10
N VAL A 388 -1.16 11.41 10.42
CA VAL A 388 -0.45 12.70 10.44
C VAL A 388 -1.31 13.81 9.85
N TYR A 389 -2.02 13.55 8.74
CA TYR A 389 -2.94 14.50 8.14
C TYR A 389 -4.07 14.90 9.10
N PHE A 390 -4.75 13.93 9.75
CA PHE A 390 -5.81 14.22 10.71
C PHE A 390 -5.32 15.07 11.88
N GLN A 391 -4.14 14.75 12.41
CA GLN A 391 -3.59 15.52 13.51
C GLN A 391 -3.19 16.95 13.11
N GLN A 392 -2.66 17.15 11.91
CA GLN A 392 -2.36 18.49 11.40
C GLN A 392 -3.64 19.31 11.23
N GLU A 393 -4.71 18.68 10.74
CA GLU A 393 -6.00 19.31 10.64
C GLU A 393 -6.53 19.72 12.02
N GLU A 394 -6.59 18.80 13.00
CA GLU A 394 -7.03 19.07 14.38
C GLU A 394 -6.26 20.23 15.03
N LYS A 395 -4.92 20.29 14.85
CA LYS A 395 -4.10 21.39 15.37
C LYS A 395 -4.49 22.74 14.75
N THR A 396 -4.74 22.75 13.45
CA THR A 396 -5.13 23.97 12.72
C THR A 396 -6.49 24.47 13.22
N TRP A 397 -7.46 23.58 13.41
CA TRP A 397 -8.75 23.91 14.02
C TRP A 397 -8.59 24.47 15.44
N VAL A 398 -7.75 23.86 16.29
CA VAL A 398 -7.56 24.34 17.66
C VAL A 398 -6.90 25.73 17.68
N ASP A 399 -5.92 25.99 16.82
CA ASP A 399 -5.23 27.28 16.79
C ASP A 399 -6.09 28.40 16.16
N GLU A 400 -6.98 28.08 15.21
CA GLU A 400 -7.94 29.06 14.64
C GLU A 400 -9.06 29.45 15.62
N PHE A 401 -9.45 28.56 16.54
CA PHE A 401 -10.59 28.76 17.44
C PHE A 401 -10.22 28.91 18.93
N LYS A 402 -8.93 29.06 19.27
CA LYS A 402 -8.54 29.48 20.62
C LYS A 402 -9.08 30.89 20.89
N PRO A 403 -9.85 31.12 21.98
CA PRO A 403 -10.21 32.47 22.37
C PRO A 403 -8.92 33.24 22.63
N VAL A 404 -8.73 34.36 21.93
CA VAL A 404 -7.67 35.32 22.25
C VAL A 404 -7.95 35.81 23.66
N THR A 405 -7.30 35.22 24.66
CA THR A 405 -7.20 35.84 25.97
C THR A 405 -6.47 37.15 25.74
N GLN A 406 -7.24 38.24 25.69
CA GLN A 406 -6.74 39.60 25.63
C GLN A 406 -5.74 39.77 26.78
N HIS A 407 -4.46 39.84 26.46
CA HIS A 407 -3.50 40.53 27.31
C HIS A 407 -3.88 42.01 27.28
N THR A 408 -4.82 42.40 28.14
CA THR A 408 -4.99 43.78 28.58
C THR A 408 -3.76 44.15 29.41
N ASN A 409 -2.67 44.50 28.71
CA ASN A 409 -1.70 45.43 29.28
C ASN A 409 -2.43 46.77 29.39
N LEU A 410 -3.08 46.94 30.54
CA LEU A 410 -3.61 48.21 31.00
C LEU A 410 -2.48 49.24 30.92
N LEU A 411 -2.66 50.17 29.98
CA LEU A 411 -2.04 51.49 29.99
C LEU A 411 -2.25 52.11 31.38
N ARG A 412 -1.27 51.99 32.28
CA ARG A 412 -1.14 52.92 33.41
C ARG A 412 -0.56 54.23 32.84
N GLY A 413 -1.41 54.97 32.13
CA GLY A 413 -1.32 56.41 32.06
C GLY A 413 -1.86 56.95 33.38
N GLY A 414 -0.96 57.30 34.28
CA GLY A 414 -1.27 57.95 35.55
C GLY A 414 -0.36 59.15 35.72
N THR A 415 -0.78 60.28 35.14
CA THR A 415 -0.37 61.62 35.56
C THR A 415 -0.86 61.88 36.98
N SER A 416 0.04 62.25 37.89
CA SER A 416 -0.30 63.12 39.01
C SER A 416 0.92 63.96 39.39
N LEU A 417 0.64 65.26 39.52
CA LEU A 417 1.44 66.35 40.08
C LEU A 417 2.07 66.03 41.42
#